data_AF-A0A7J8H8Z4-F1
#
_entry.id   AF-A0A7J8H8Z4-F1
#
_cell.length_a   1.000
_cell.length_b   1.000
_cell.length_c   1.000
_cell.angle_alpha   90.00
_cell.angle_beta   90.00
_cell.angle_gamma   90.00
#
_symmetry.space_group_name_H-M   'P 1'
#
loop_
_entity.id
_entity.type
_entity.pdbx_description
1 polymer ?
#
loop_
_entity_poly.entity_id
_entity_poly.type
_entity_poly.pdbx_seq_one_letter_code
_entity_poly.pdbx_strand_id
1 'polypeptide(L)'
;MGKRYFCDYCDRSFQDNLHNRKKHLNGLQHLKAKKSWYDMFRDAAAILLDEQNKRPCRKFLLTGQCDFGPNCRFSHMSERDLQELSIQVEEERRAREWPPDIAELPEGHLEDWLEKRAKRLSSAPSSRAEPIRPTVFQYPVGWPPVQELPPSLRAPPPGGWPLQPSVQWG
;
A
#
# COMPACT_ATOMS: atom_id res chain seq x y z
N MET A 1 -27.33 -30.77 -22.32
CA MET A 1 -26.83 -30.01 -21.16
C MET A 1 -26.20 -28.72 -21.66
N GLY A 2 -26.94 -27.60 -21.67
CA GLY A 2 -26.43 -26.31 -22.18
C GLY A 2 -25.53 -25.60 -21.17
N LYS A 3 -24.55 -24.83 -21.66
CA LYS A 3 -23.72 -23.96 -20.80
C LYS A 3 -24.62 -22.93 -20.11
N ARG A 4 -24.40 -22.68 -18.82
CA ARG A 4 -25.14 -21.66 -18.04
C ARG A 4 -24.18 -20.53 -17.69
N TYR A 5 -24.65 -19.30 -17.76
CA TYR A 5 -23.92 -18.11 -17.33
C TYR A 5 -24.40 -17.71 -15.94
N PHE A 6 -23.46 -17.40 -15.06
CA PHE A 6 -23.71 -16.83 -13.74
C PHE A 6 -23.19 -15.39 -13.71
N CYS A 7 -23.96 -14.48 -13.13
CA CYS A 7 -23.54 -13.10 -12.91
C CYS A 7 -23.36 -12.83 -11.41
N ASP A 8 -22.13 -12.56 -11.00
CA ASP A 8 -21.77 -12.29 -9.60
C ASP A 8 -22.42 -11.02 -9.04
N TYR A 9 -22.68 -10.02 -9.89
CA TYR A 9 -23.36 -8.80 -9.45
C TYR A 9 -24.85 -9.01 -9.17
N CYS A 10 -25.48 -10.02 -9.77
CA CYS A 10 -26.92 -10.22 -9.73
C CYS A 10 -27.35 -11.54 -9.05
N ASP A 11 -26.39 -12.39 -8.66
CA ASP A 11 -26.59 -13.73 -8.11
C ASP A 11 -27.58 -14.60 -8.91
N ARG A 12 -27.52 -14.51 -10.24
CA ARG A 12 -28.47 -15.19 -11.15
C ARG A 12 -27.75 -16.05 -12.16
N SER A 13 -28.29 -17.26 -12.35
CA SER A 13 -27.84 -18.20 -13.38
C SER A 13 -28.90 -18.37 -14.48
N PHE A 14 -28.51 -18.20 -15.74
CA PHE A 14 -29.38 -18.39 -16.90
C PHE A 14 -28.68 -19.17 -18.02
N GLN A 15 -29.42 -19.59 -19.04
CA GLN A 15 -28.84 -20.31 -20.19
C GLN A 15 -27.88 -19.38 -20.95
N ASP A 16 -26.63 -19.79 -21.11
CA ASP A 16 -25.59 -18.95 -21.70
C ASP A 16 -25.78 -18.85 -23.21
N ASN A 17 -26.27 -17.70 -23.65
CA ASN A 17 -26.33 -17.28 -25.04
C ASN A 17 -25.77 -15.86 -25.10
N LEU A 18 -24.95 -15.58 -26.12
CA LEU A 18 -24.31 -14.27 -26.32
C LEU A 18 -25.34 -13.12 -26.26
N HIS A 19 -26.50 -13.31 -26.90
CA HIS A 19 -27.57 -12.31 -26.92
C HIS A 19 -28.17 -12.09 -25.53
N ASN A 20 -28.48 -13.17 -24.81
CA ASN A 20 -29.05 -13.12 -23.47
C ASN A 20 -28.07 -12.48 -22.48
N ARG A 21 -26.78 -12.84 -22.57
CA ARG A 21 -25.71 -12.25 -21.76
C ARG A 21 -25.59 -10.75 -22.01
N LYS A 22 -25.57 -10.32 -23.29
CA LYS A 22 -25.49 -8.89 -23.65
C LYS A 22 -26.70 -8.11 -23.15
N LYS A 23 -27.92 -8.66 -23.30
CA LYS A 23 -29.14 -8.05 -22.75
C LYS A 23 -29.12 -7.95 -21.23
N HIS A 24 -28.61 -8.97 -20.55
CA HIS A 24 -28.46 -8.97 -19.11
C HIS A 24 -27.47 -7.88 -18.64
N LEU A 25 -26.25 -7.84 -19.21
CA LEU A 25 -25.19 -6.89 -18.83
C LEU A 25 -25.60 -5.43 -19.07
N ASN A 26 -26.33 -5.15 -20.16
CA ASN A 26 -26.83 -3.80 -20.47
C ASN A 26 -28.15 -3.46 -19.77
N GLY A 27 -28.73 -4.39 -19.01
CA GLY A 27 -29.98 -4.18 -18.30
C GLY A 27 -29.80 -3.26 -17.10
N LEU A 28 -30.80 -2.40 -16.83
CA LEU A 28 -30.79 -1.48 -15.69
C LEU A 28 -30.59 -2.19 -14.35
N GLN A 29 -31.15 -3.41 -14.22
CA GLN A 29 -30.98 -4.23 -13.01
C GLN A 29 -29.51 -4.60 -12.78
N HIS A 30 -28.81 -5.05 -13.83
CA HIS A 30 -27.39 -5.35 -13.74
C HIS A 30 -26.57 -4.09 -13.47
N LEU A 31 -26.84 -2.99 -14.17
CA LEU A 31 -26.13 -1.72 -13.94
C LEU A 31 -26.31 -1.21 -12.51
N LYS A 32 -27.53 -1.30 -11.96
CA LYS A 32 -27.82 -0.92 -10.57
C LYS A 32 -27.11 -1.84 -9.58
N ALA A 33 -27.18 -3.15 -9.79
CA ALA A 33 -26.53 -4.12 -8.91
C ALA A 33 -25.00 -3.99 -8.95
N LYS A 34 -24.43 -3.79 -10.14
CA LYS A 34 -23.02 -3.47 -10.35
C LYS A 34 -22.63 -2.19 -9.61
N LYS A 35 -23.38 -1.10 -9.78
CA LYS A 35 -23.12 0.16 -9.06
C LYS A 35 -23.16 -0.06 -7.54
N SER A 36 -24.20 -0.72 -7.04
CA SER A 36 -24.34 -1.03 -5.61
C SER A 36 -23.17 -1.85 -5.07
N TRP A 37 -22.69 -2.81 -5.84
CA TRP A 37 -21.53 -3.62 -5.47
C TRP A 37 -20.29 -2.72 -5.31
N TYR A 38 -19.97 -1.87 -6.28
CA TYR A 38 -18.85 -0.93 -6.15
C TYR A 38 -19.05 0.11 -5.05
N ASP A 39 -20.29 0.56 -4.81
CA ASP A 39 -20.60 1.49 -3.72
C ASP A 39 -20.29 0.89 -2.33
N MET A 40 -20.42 -0.43 -2.14
CA MET A 40 -20.06 -1.11 -0.89
C MET A 40 -18.54 -1.16 -0.64
N PHE A 41 -17.73 -1.13 -1.70
CA PHE A 41 -16.28 -1.18 -1.62
C PHE A 41 -15.64 0.19 -1.90
N ARG A 42 -16.40 1.29 -1.81
CA ARG A 42 -15.83 2.63 -1.93
C ARG A 42 -15.08 3.00 -0.65
N ASP A 43 -13.84 3.44 -0.82
CA ASP A 43 -13.02 3.94 0.28
C ASP A 43 -13.67 5.16 0.94
N ALA A 44 -13.58 5.24 2.27
CA ALA A 44 -14.12 6.37 3.03
C ALA A 44 -13.56 7.71 2.54
N ALA A 45 -12.27 7.73 2.15
CA ALA A 45 -11.60 8.91 1.61
C ALA A 45 -12.20 9.36 0.27
N ALA A 46 -12.56 8.42 -0.60
CA ALA A 46 -13.19 8.71 -1.88
C ALA A 46 -14.62 9.22 -1.70
N ILE A 47 -15.37 8.67 -0.74
CA ILE A 47 -16.72 9.15 -0.39
C ILE A 47 -16.64 10.58 0.14
N LEU A 48 -15.72 10.86 1.06
CA LEU A 48 -15.53 12.18 1.65
C LEU A 48 -15.20 13.24 0.61
N LEU A 49 -14.30 12.92 -0.32
CA LEU A 49 -13.92 13.83 -1.39
C LEU A 49 -15.11 14.12 -2.33
N ASP A 50 -15.89 13.10 -2.71
CA ASP A 50 -17.07 13.27 -3.57
C ASP A 50 -18.16 14.10 -2.87
N GLU A 51 -18.42 13.84 -1.59
CA GLU A 51 -19.43 14.57 -0.81
C GLU A 51 -19.01 16.03 -0.54
N GLN A 52 -17.73 16.31 -0.26
CA GLN A 52 -17.25 17.69 -0.12
C GLN A 52 -17.32 18.50 -1.42
N ASN A 53 -17.09 17.85 -2.56
CA ASN A 53 -17.20 18.49 -3.87
C ASN A 53 -18.65 18.71 -4.31
N LYS A 54 -19.61 17.97 -3.73
CA LYS A 54 -21.04 18.14 -4.01
C LYS A 54 -21.58 19.32 -3.22
N ARG A 55 -22.37 20.15 -3.90
CA ARG A 55 -23.16 21.18 -3.21
C ARG A 55 -24.24 20.51 -2.35
N PRO A 56 -24.57 21.06 -1.17
CA PRO A 56 -25.63 20.51 -0.32
C PRO A 56 -26.99 20.55 -1.02
N CYS A 57 -27.79 19.51 -0.83
CA CYS A 57 -29.13 19.40 -1.40
C CYS A 57 -30.10 20.32 -0.65
N ARG A 58 -30.49 21.42 -1.30
CA ARG A 58 -31.43 22.39 -0.70
C ARG A 58 -32.75 21.76 -0.27
N LYS A 59 -33.37 20.93 -1.14
CA LYS A 59 -34.63 20.26 -0.80
C LYS A 59 -34.48 19.40 0.45
N PHE A 60 -33.46 18.53 0.49
CA PHE A 60 -33.22 17.66 1.64
C PHE A 60 -32.96 18.46 2.92
N LEU A 61 -32.18 19.54 2.86
CA LEU A 61 -31.93 20.39 4.03
C LEU A 61 -33.17 21.14 4.52
N LEU A 62 -34.07 21.53 3.62
CA LEU A 62 -35.29 22.29 3.96
C LEU A 62 -36.43 21.39 4.43
N THR A 63 -36.65 20.25 3.77
CA THR A 63 -37.83 19.40 3.99
C THR A 63 -37.50 18.06 4.64
N GLY A 64 -36.21 17.72 4.79
CA GLY A 64 -35.77 16.39 5.24
C GLY A 64 -36.01 15.28 4.22
N GLN A 65 -36.59 15.58 3.05
CA GLN A 65 -36.96 14.60 2.05
C GLN A 65 -36.58 15.04 0.65
N CYS A 66 -35.93 14.15 -0.10
CA CYS A 66 -35.50 14.39 -1.47
C CYS A 66 -36.07 13.32 -2.41
N ASP A 67 -36.74 13.77 -3.47
CA ASP A 67 -37.38 12.91 -4.48
C ASP A 67 -36.38 12.00 -5.20
N PHE A 68 -35.10 12.40 -5.26
CA PHE A 68 -34.02 11.66 -5.91
C PHE A 68 -33.35 10.62 -5.01
N GLY A 69 -33.65 10.62 -3.70
CA GLY A 69 -33.11 9.67 -2.72
C GLY A 69 -31.58 9.54 -2.78
N PRO A 70 -31.01 8.33 -2.81
CA PRO A 70 -29.55 8.10 -2.82
C PRO A 70 -28.89 8.39 -4.18
N ASN A 71 -29.68 8.63 -5.24
CA ASN A 71 -29.16 9.02 -6.55
C ASN A 71 -29.16 10.55 -6.75
N CYS A 72 -29.40 11.33 -5.69
CA CYS A 72 -29.34 12.78 -5.76
C CYS A 72 -27.94 13.24 -6.19
N ARG A 73 -27.88 14.23 -7.09
CA ARG A 73 -26.61 14.83 -7.53
C ARG A 73 -25.94 15.68 -6.45
N PHE A 74 -26.72 16.11 -5.46
CA PHE A 74 -26.31 16.98 -4.36
C PHE A 74 -26.08 16.18 -3.07
N SER A 75 -25.20 16.66 -2.19
CA SER A 75 -24.90 15.98 -0.93
C SER A 75 -26.12 16.01 -0.01
N HIS A 76 -26.43 14.86 0.60
CA HIS A 76 -27.41 14.74 1.69
C HIS A 76 -26.74 14.65 3.06
N MET A 77 -25.41 14.67 3.11
CA MET A 77 -24.66 14.59 4.37
C MET A 77 -24.76 15.93 5.10
N SER A 78 -25.01 15.84 6.41
CA SER A 78 -24.89 16.99 7.30
C SER A 78 -23.40 17.29 7.58
N GLU A 79 -23.13 18.46 8.16
CA GLU A 79 -21.77 18.81 8.58
C GLU A 79 -21.20 17.80 9.59
N ARG A 80 -22.05 17.24 10.45
CA ARG A 80 -21.64 16.19 11.40
C ARG A 80 -21.23 14.92 10.67
N ASP A 81 -22.01 14.47 9.69
CA ASP A 81 -21.71 13.24 8.96
C ASP A 81 -20.39 13.36 8.18
N LEU A 82 -20.11 14.55 7.62
CA LEU A 82 -18.83 14.84 6.97
C LEU A 82 -17.65 14.83 7.95
N GLN A 83 -17.84 15.33 9.17
CA GLN A 83 -16.82 15.28 10.23
C GLN A 83 -16.54 13.84 10.66
N GLU A 84 -17.58 13.04 10.90
CA GLU A 84 -17.43 11.62 11.25
C GLU A 84 -16.68 10.85 10.16
N LEU A 85 -17.02 11.09 8.90
CA LEU A 85 -16.32 10.49 7.77
C LEU A 85 -14.85 10.95 7.68
N SER A 86 -14.55 12.21 8.03
CA SER A 86 -13.16 12.70 8.09
C SER A 86 -12.34 12.03 9.18
N ILE A 87 -12.96 11.77 10.34
CA ILE A 87 -12.34 11.06 11.45
C ILE A 87 -12.03 9.62 11.01
N GLN A 88 -12.99 8.94 10.39
CA GLN A 88 -12.81 7.58 9.88
C GLN A 88 -11.64 7.49 8.87
N VAL A 89 -11.53 8.47 7.97
CA VAL A 89 -10.42 8.54 6.99
C VAL A 89 -9.07 8.71 7.67
N GLU A 90 -8.99 9.59 8.68
CA GLU A 90 -7.76 9.82 9.44
C GLU A 90 -7.37 8.60 10.28
N GLU A 91 -8.35 7.93 10.89
CA GLU A 91 -8.14 6.68 11.63
C GLU A 91 -7.63 5.56 10.71
N GLU A 92 -8.23 5.40 9.51
CA GLU A 92 -7.77 4.42 8.53
C GLU A 92 -6.35 4.75 8.03
N ARG A 93 -6.04 6.03 7.79
CA ARG A 93 -4.68 6.45 7.42
C ARG A 93 -3.69 6.12 8.53
N ARG A 94 -4.02 6.46 9.77
CA ARG A 94 -3.18 6.16 10.94
C ARG A 94 -2.98 4.66 11.11
N ALA A 95 -4.00 3.83 10.92
CA ALA A 95 -3.89 2.38 11.02
C ALA A 95 -2.97 1.79 9.92
N ARG A 96 -2.95 2.38 8.73
CA ARG A 96 -2.01 1.99 7.65
C ARG A 96 -0.58 2.46 7.91
N GLU A 97 -0.40 3.69 8.38
CA GLU A 97 0.92 4.31 8.65
C GLU A 97 1.59 3.74 9.90
N TRP A 98 0.80 3.40 10.91
CA TRP A 98 1.25 2.76 12.14
C TRP A 98 0.58 1.40 12.30
N PRO A 99 1.01 0.37 11.55
CA PRO A 99 0.59 -0.99 11.82
C PRO A 99 0.93 -1.30 13.28
N PRO A 100 -0.01 -1.87 14.07
CA PRO A 100 0.24 -2.22 15.46
C PRO A 100 1.48 -3.11 15.67
N ASP A 101 1.92 -3.80 14.62
CA ASP A 101 3.12 -4.65 14.59
C ASP A 101 4.46 -3.88 14.67
N ILE A 102 4.49 -2.58 14.31
CA ILE A 102 5.71 -1.75 14.47
C ILE A 102 5.98 -1.44 15.95
N ALA A 103 4.94 -1.43 16.79
CA ALA A 103 5.07 -1.23 18.23
C ALA A 103 5.47 -2.51 19.00
N GLU A 104 5.37 -3.69 18.37
CA GLU A 104 5.63 -5.01 18.97
C GLU A 104 6.94 -5.64 18.47
N LEU A 105 7.72 -4.97 17.62
CA LEU A 105 9.10 -5.35 17.40
C LEU A 105 9.81 -5.25 18.75
N PRO A 106 10.33 -6.36 19.31
CA PRO A 106 11.16 -6.27 20.50
C PRO A 106 12.23 -5.25 20.17
N GLU A 107 12.37 -4.21 21.00
CA GLU A 107 13.52 -3.33 20.96
C GLU A 107 14.76 -4.19 21.27
N GLY A 108 15.20 -4.98 20.30
CA GLY A 108 16.55 -5.50 20.23
C GLY A 108 17.42 -4.29 19.97
N HIS A 109 17.59 -3.48 21.01
CA HIS A 109 18.41 -2.29 21.02
C HIS A 109 19.77 -2.72 20.47
N LEU A 110 20.25 -2.01 19.45
CA LEU A 110 21.49 -2.37 18.76
C LEU A 110 22.62 -2.57 19.77
N GLU A 111 22.62 -1.80 20.84
CA GLU A 111 23.55 -1.88 21.95
C GLU A 111 23.45 -3.21 22.72
N ASP A 112 22.27 -3.78 22.95
CA ASP A 112 22.12 -5.08 23.61
C ASP A 112 22.82 -6.20 22.82
N TRP A 113 22.73 -6.12 21.49
CA TRP A 113 23.42 -7.06 20.61
C TRP A 113 24.94 -6.79 20.58
N LEU A 114 25.36 -5.52 20.52
CA LEU A 114 26.76 -5.12 20.56
C LEU A 114 27.43 -5.54 21.88
N GLU A 115 26.75 -5.41 23.01
CA GLU A 115 27.22 -5.86 24.32
C GLU A 115 27.36 -7.38 24.39
N LYS A 116 26.35 -8.12 23.91
CA LYS A 116 26.43 -9.60 23.83
C LYS A 116 27.58 -10.04 22.93
N ARG A 117 27.83 -9.34 21.82
CA ARG A 117 28.95 -9.60 20.91
C ARG A 117 30.30 -9.29 21.56
N ALA A 118 30.43 -8.15 22.24
CA ALA A 118 31.65 -7.77 22.95
C ALA A 118 31.99 -8.78 24.06
N LYS A 119 30.99 -9.22 24.83
CA LYS A 119 31.14 -10.27 25.86
C LYS A 119 31.60 -11.60 25.27
N ARG A 120 31.11 -11.99 24.09
CA ARG A 120 31.57 -13.20 23.38
C ARG A 120 33.01 -13.09 22.90
N LEU A 121 33.42 -11.92 22.43
CA LEU A 121 34.80 -11.68 21.98
C LEU A 121 35.79 -11.63 23.14
N SER A 122 35.40 -11.08 24.30
CA SER A 122 36.26 -11.00 25.49
C SER A 122 36.39 -12.32 26.24
N SER A 123 35.41 -13.23 26.10
CA SER A 123 35.42 -14.57 26.71
C SER A 123 35.99 -15.67 25.80
N ALA A 124 36.31 -15.35 24.54
CA ALA A 124 36.98 -16.28 23.65
C ALA A 124 38.38 -16.61 24.21
N PRO A 125 38.77 -17.91 24.31
CA PRO A 125 40.11 -18.27 24.72
C PRO A 125 41.13 -17.62 23.79
N SER A 126 42.20 -17.08 24.36
CA SER A 126 43.34 -16.51 23.64
C SER A 126 44.03 -17.59 22.81
N SER A 127 43.44 -17.93 21.67
CA SER A 127 44.11 -18.68 20.61
C SER A 127 43.99 -17.88 19.33
N ARG A 128 45.05 -17.11 19.06
CA ARG A 128 45.42 -16.50 17.78
C ARG A 128 44.49 -15.37 17.30
N ALA A 129 44.62 -14.21 17.94
CA ALA A 129 44.55 -12.96 17.21
C ALA A 129 45.77 -12.88 16.26
N GLU A 130 45.69 -13.54 15.11
CA GLU A 130 46.51 -13.13 13.98
C GLU A 130 46.16 -11.67 13.69
N PRO A 131 47.15 -10.78 13.48
CA PRO A 131 46.86 -9.43 13.05
C PRO A 131 45.99 -9.52 11.80
N ILE A 132 44.85 -8.83 11.79
CA ILE A 132 44.00 -8.70 10.62
C ILE A 132 44.88 -8.11 9.53
N ARG A 133 45.46 -8.98 8.70
CA ARG A 133 46.15 -8.57 7.49
C ARG A 133 45.10 -7.81 6.69
N PRO A 134 45.42 -6.64 6.12
CA PRO A 134 44.51 -5.98 5.20
C PRO A 134 44.22 -6.98 4.09
N THR A 135 43.02 -7.58 4.13
CA THR A 135 42.55 -8.48 3.08
C THR A 135 42.37 -7.61 1.85
N VAL A 136 43.42 -7.57 1.02
CA VAL A 136 43.37 -7.00 -0.31
C VAL A 136 42.28 -7.78 -1.05
N PHE A 137 41.20 -7.10 -1.41
CA PHE A 137 40.11 -7.71 -2.16
C PHE A 137 40.67 -8.26 -3.48
N GLN A 138 40.49 -9.55 -3.72
CA GLN A 138 40.91 -10.21 -4.96
C GLN A 138 39.66 -10.56 -5.77
N TYR A 139 39.65 -10.19 -7.05
CA TYR A 139 38.59 -10.58 -7.97
C TYR A 139 38.67 -12.08 -8.26
N PRO A 140 37.53 -12.78 -8.40
CA PRO A 140 37.51 -14.18 -8.79
C PRO A 140 38.18 -14.42 -10.16
N VAL A 141 38.76 -15.62 -10.33
CA VAL A 141 39.41 -16.03 -11.58
C VAL A 141 38.38 -16.07 -12.72
N GLY A 142 38.72 -15.48 -13.87
CA GLY A 142 37.84 -15.39 -15.05
C GLY A 142 37.03 -14.10 -15.17
N TRP A 143 37.20 -13.15 -14.25
CA TRP A 143 36.60 -11.82 -14.35
C TRP A 143 37.28 -10.95 -15.42
N PRO A 144 36.51 -10.10 -16.14
CA PRO A 144 37.07 -9.15 -17.08
C PRO A 144 37.97 -8.12 -16.36
N PRO A 145 38.91 -7.49 -17.08
CA PRO A 145 39.82 -6.49 -16.51
C PRO A 145 39.05 -5.40 -15.75
N VAL A 146 39.59 -4.91 -14.63
CA VAL A 146 38.93 -3.92 -13.75
C VAL A 146 38.47 -2.66 -14.50
N GLN A 147 39.14 -2.32 -15.59
CA GLN A 147 38.84 -1.19 -16.48
C GLN A 147 37.50 -1.35 -17.20
N GLU A 148 37.08 -2.59 -17.47
CA GLU A 148 35.84 -2.95 -18.16
C GLU A 148 34.67 -3.20 -17.19
N LEU A 149 34.94 -3.28 -15.88
CA LEU A 149 33.89 -3.44 -14.89
C LEU A 149 33.12 -2.12 -14.69
N PRO A 150 31.79 -2.15 -14.60
CA PRO A 150 31.01 -0.98 -14.21
C PRO A 150 31.41 -0.51 -12.80
N PRO A 151 31.29 0.78 -12.46
CA PRO A 151 31.70 1.34 -11.17
C PRO A 151 31.13 0.61 -9.95
N SER A 152 29.92 0.06 -10.07
CA SER A 152 29.24 -0.72 -9.03
C SER A 152 29.88 -2.07 -8.72
N LEU A 153 30.69 -2.62 -9.63
CA LEU A 153 31.39 -3.91 -9.48
C LEU A 153 32.88 -3.74 -9.18
N ARG A 154 33.37 -2.50 -9.05
CA ARG A 154 34.75 -2.22 -8.67
C ARG A 154 34.87 -2.23 -7.15
N ALA A 155 35.89 -2.90 -6.65
CA ALA A 155 36.26 -2.85 -5.25
C ALA A 155 36.51 -1.40 -4.82
N PRO A 156 36.09 -1.02 -3.59
CA PRO A 156 36.38 0.31 -3.06
C PRO A 156 37.89 0.52 -2.96
N PRO A 157 38.38 1.75 -3.24
CA PRO A 157 39.80 2.05 -3.15
C PRO A 157 40.32 1.87 -1.71
N PRO A 158 41.61 1.56 -1.52
CA PRO A 158 42.22 1.46 -0.20
C PRO A 158 42.19 2.85 0.47
N GLY A 159 41.16 3.10 1.28
CA GLY A 159 40.84 4.42 1.84
C GLY A 159 39.34 4.77 1.81
N GLY A 160 38.51 3.96 1.14
CA GLY A 160 37.07 4.22 1.00
C GLY A 160 36.76 5.30 -0.03
N TRP A 161 35.48 5.46 -0.35
CA TRP A 161 35.03 6.56 -1.21
C TRP A 161 34.97 7.86 -0.40
N PRO A 162 35.47 8.99 -0.94
CA PRO A 162 35.30 10.28 -0.27
C PRO A 162 33.79 10.54 -0.09
N LEU A 163 33.40 10.95 1.12
CA LEU A 163 32.03 11.35 1.43
C LEU A 163 31.63 12.47 0.47
N GLN A 164 30.74 12.17 -0.47
CA GLN A 164 30.19 13.18 -1.38
C GLN A 164 29.26 14.09 -0.58
N PRO A 165 29.53 15.41 -0.49
CA PRO A 165 28.78 16.31 0.40
C PRO A 165 27.29 16.47 0.10
N SER A 166 26.78 15.96 -1.02
CA SER A 166 25.36 16.01 -1.35
C SER A 166 25.01 15.05 -2.49
N VAL A 167 24.47 13.88 -2.15
CA VAL A 167 23.71 13.09 -3.12
C VAL A 167 22.26 13.56 -3.06
N GLN A 168 21.90 14.51 -3.92
CA GLN A 168 20.49 14.81 -4.18
C GLN A 168 19.97 13.73 -5.12
N TRP A 169 19.12 12.85 -4.60
CA TRP A 169 18.29 12.00 -5.45
C TRP A 169 17.21 12.90 -6.05
N GLY A 170 17.27 13.07 -7.37
CA GLY A 170 16.24 13.76 -8.15
C GLY A 170 14.99 12.92 -8.33
#